data_AF-A0A562V3U8-F1
#
_entry.id   AF-A0A562V3U8-F1
#
_cell.length_a   1.000
_cell.length_b   1.000
_cell.length_c   1.000
_cell.angle_alpha   90.00
_cell.angle_beta   90.00
_cell.angle_gamma   90.00
#
_symmetry.space_group_name_H-M   'P 1'
#
loop_
_entity.id
_entity.type
_entity.pdbx_description
1 polymer ?
#
loop_
_entity_poly.entity_id
_entity_poly.type
_entity_poly.pdbx_seq_one_letter_code
_entity_poly.pdbx_strand_id
1 'polypeptide(L)'
;MTVYGSYFAPLAQQTLTVSAGDRPDSLQVTAPWRDTITVLCRICDLSRLPNVRWAHGWVDNPPEWRSQISHGALQVYRQWAADHLRECDQ
;
A
#
# COMPACT_ATOMS: atom_id res chain seq x y z
N MET A 1 -1.83 5.01 14.02
CA MET A 1 -1.70 4.28 12.75
C MET A 1 -0.36 4.66 12.16
N THR A 2 0.54 3.70 11.89
CA THR A 2 1.88 3.99 11.33
C THR A 2 1.77 4.21 9.83
N VAL A 3 2.37 5.29 9.32
CA VAL A 3 2.47 5.56 7.88
C VAL A 3 3.87 5.19 7.43
N TYR A 4 3.99 4.31 6.44
CA TYR A 4 5.27 3.86 5.88
C TYR A 4 5.79 4.79 4.79
N GLY A 5 4.88 5.49 4.09
CA GLY A 5 5.23 6.47 3.08
C GLY A 5 4.10 6.73 2.11
N SER A 6 4.40 7.45 1.04
CA SER A 6 3.48 7.71 -0.07
C SER A 6 4.23 7.66 -1.39
N TYR A 7 3.51 7.37 -2.48
CA TYR A 7 4.06 7.37 -3.83
C TYR A 7 3.00 7.80 -4.84
N PHE A 8 3.45 8.39 -5.95
CA PHE A 8 2.57 8.72 -7.07
C PHE A 8 2.32 7.47 -7.92
N ALA A 9 1.07 7.18 -8.25
CA ALA A 9 0.66 6.09 -9.14
C ALA A 9 0.28 6.67 -10.51
N PRO A 10 1.16 6.61 -11.53
CA PRO A 10 0.93 7.26 -12.82
C PRO A 10 -0.32 6.82 -13.58
N LEU A 11 -0.72 5.55 -13.48
CA LEU A 11 -1.89 5.07 -14.21
C LEU A 11 -3.19 5.59 -13.57
N ALA A 12 -3.21 5.68 -12.24
CA ALA A 12 -4.33 6.23 -11.48
C ALA A 12 -4.28 7.76 -11.32
N GLN A 13 -3.19 8.42 -11.77
CA GLN A 13 -2.95 9.86 -11.69
C GLN A 13 -3.15 10.45 -10.28
N GLN A 14 -2.72 9.72 -9.24
CA GLN A 14 -2.93 10.13 -7.85
C GLN A 14 -1.80 9.68 -6.93
N THR A 15 -1.62 10.41 -5.83
CA THR A 15 -0.72 10.02 -4.73
C THR A 15 -1.44 9.05 -3.81
N LEU A 16 -0.77 7.93 -3.54
CA LEU A 16 -1.23 6.86 -2.68
C LEU A 16 -0.41 6.84 -1.40
N THR A 17 -1.09 6.68 -0.27
CA THR A 17 -0.46 6.55 1.03
C THR A 17 -0.49 5.11 1.48
N VAL A 18 0.64 4.64 2.01
CA VAL A 18 0.83 3.27 2.50
C VAL A 18 1.00 3.34 4.02
N SER A 19 0.17 2.59 4.73
CA SER A 19 0.13 2.59 6.19
C SER A 19 -0.04 1.17 6.73
N ALA A 20 0.22 0.99 8.02
CA ALA A 20 -0.08 -0.24 8.73
C ALA A 20 -1.58 -0.56 8.62
N GLY A 21 -1.90 -1.82 8.30
CA GLY A 21 -3.27 -2.30 8.32
C GLY A 21 -3.80 -2.54 9.73
N ASP A 22 -5.00 -3.10 9.80
CA ASP A 22 -5.72 -3.43 11.05
C ASP A 22 -5.17 -4.68 11.76
N ARG A 23 -4.31 -5.44 11.09
CA ARG A 23 -3.68 -6.65 11.62
C ARG A 23 -2.16 -6.63 11.41
N PRO A 24 -1.40 -7.38 12.22
CA PRO A 24 0.01 -7.59 11.97
C PRO A 24 0.27 -8.12 10.56
N ASP A 25 1.43 -7.82 10.00
CA ASP A 25 1.84 -8.27 8.67
C ASP A 25 0.84 -7.86 7.57
N SER A 26 0.31 -6.62 7.66
CA SER A 26 -0.59 -6.07 6.67
C SER A 26 -0.40 -4.57 6.41
N LEU A 27 -0.70 -4.17 5.18
CA LEU A 27 -0.71 -2.80 4.69
C LEU A 27 -2.13 -2.38 4.36
N GLN A 28 -2.39 -1.09 4.54
CA GLN A 28 -3.53 -0.40 3.99
C GLN A 28 -3.05 0.67 3.01
N VAL A 29 -3.61 0.65 1.79
CA VAL A 29 -3.34 1.66 0.76
C VAL A 29 -4.54 2.57 0.64
N THR A 30 -4.33 3.87 0.78
CA THR A 30 -5.38 4.89 0.73
C THR A 30 -5.10 5.97 -0.30
N ALA A 31 -6.15 6.58 -0.83
CA ALA A 31 -6.06 7.77 -1.68
C ALA A 31 -7.24 8.72 -1.42
N PRO A 32 -7.08 10.02 -1.73
CA PRO A 32 -8.21 10.94 -1.78
C PRO A 32 -9.17 10.56 -2.91
N TRP A 33 -10.47 10.47 -2.60
CA TRP A 33 -11.56 10.22 -3.53
C TRP A 33 -12.77 11.04 -3.11
N ARG A 34 -13.23 11.96 -3.98
CA ARG A 34 -14.38 12.85 -3.71
C ARG A 34 -14.33 13.47 -2.31
N ASP A 35 -13.23 14.16 -2.02
CA ASP A 35 -12.97 14.84 -0.75
C ASP A 35 -12.86 13.94 0.49
N THR A 36 -12.79 12.62 0.31
CA THR A 36 -12.67 11.63 1.39
C THR A 36 -11.46 10.73 1.18
N ILE A 37 -10.72 10.40 2.24
CA ILE A 37 -9.67 9.37 2.17
C ILE A 37 -10.33 8.00 2.11
N THR A 38 -10.11 7.28 1.01
CA THR A 38 -10.68 5.96 0.76
C THR A 38 -9.60 4.89 0.78
N VAL A 39 -9.92 3.73 1.36
CA VAL A 39 -9.09 2.53 1.28
C VAL A 39 -9.27 1.90 -0.10
N LEU A 40 -8.18 1.77 -0.85
CA LEU A 40 -8.18 1.14 -2.17
C LEU A 40 -8.03 -0.36 -2.06
N CYS A 41 -7.04 -0.80 -1.28
CA CYS A 41 -6.77 -2.19 -1.03
C CYS A 41 -6.05 -2.40 0.32
N ARG A 42 -6.09 -3.65 0.77
CA ARG A 42 -5.28 -4.17 1.86
C ARG A 42 -4.33 -5.22 1.29
N ILE A 43 -3.08 -5.21 1.74
CA ILE A 43 -2.09 -6.22 1.35
C ILE A 43 -1.69 -6.96 2.62
N CYS A 44 -1.86 -8.27 2.63
CA CYS A 44 -1.62 -9.10 3.80
C CYS A 44 -0.53 -10.13 3.56
N ASP A 45 -0.06 -10.77 4.63
CA ASP A 45 0.91 -11.86 4.55
C ASP A 45 2.23 -11.40 3.90
N LEU A 46 2.69 -10.19 4.25
CA LEU A 46 3.84 -9.51 3.62
C LEU A 46 5.14 -10.28 3.79
N SER A 47 5.26 -11.05 4.86
CA SER A 47 6.41 -11.90 5.17
C SER A 47 6.49 -13.19 4.34
N ARG A 48 5.42 -13.57 3.64
CA ARG A 48 5.32 -14.81 2.87
C ARG A 48 5.01 -14.51 1.40
N LEU A 49 3.73 -14.63 1.04
CA LEU A 49 3.23 -14.37 -0.30
C LEU A 49 2.16 -13.28 -0.18
N PRO A 50 2.50 -12.02 -0.51
CA PRO A 50 1.58 -10.90 -0.35
C PRO A 50 0.24 -11.14 -1.04
N ASN A 51 -0.84 -11.08 -0.27
CA ASN A 51 -2.20 -11.26 -0.74
C ASN A 51 -2.94 -9.92 -0.77
N VAL A 52 -3.32 -9.46 -1.97
CA VAL A 52 -3.98 -8.17 -2.19
C VAL A 52 -5.50 -8.35 -2.18
N ARG A 53 -6.17 -7.65 -1.27
CA ARG A 53 -7.63 -7.58 -1.17
C ARG A 53 -8.12 -6.18 -1.54
N TRP A 54 -8.85 -6.09 -2.64
CA TRP A 54 -9.38 -4.84 -3.18
C TRP A 54 -10.68 -4.43 -2.47
N ALA A 55 -10.85 -3.13 -2.22
CA ALA A 55 -12.14 -2.59 -1.84
C ALA A 55 -13.13 -2.74 -3.01
N HIS A 56 -14.43 -2.88 -2.70
CA HIS A 56 -15.47 -3.20 -3.71
C HIS A 56 -15.46 -2.24 -4.91
N GLY A 57 -15.20 -0.95 -4.72
CA GLY A 57 -15.13 0.02 -5.82
C GLY A 57 -13.84 0.00 -6.65
N TRP A 58 -12.86 -0.83 -6.28
CA TRP A 58 -11.53 -0.88 -6.90
C TRP A 58 -11.16 -2.24 -7.49
N VAL A 59 -12.03 -3.25 -7.33
CA VAL A 59 -11.84 -4.60 -7.88
C VAL A 59 -11.93 -4.63 -9.40
N ASP A 60 -12.80 -3.79 -9.97
CA ASP A 60 -13.08 -3.70 -11.41
C ASP A 60 -12.08 -2.82 -12.17
N ASN A 61 -11.10 -2.24 -11.48
CA ASN A 61 -10.08 -1.44 -12.15
C ASN A 61 -9.19 -2.30 -13.06
N PRO A 62 -8.62 -1.69 -14.12
CA PRO A 62 -7.73 -2.37 -15.05
C PRO A 62 -6.62 -3.16 -14.32
N PRO A 63 -6.29 -4.38 -14.77
CA PRO A 63 -5.25 -5.20 -14.14
C PRO A 63 -3.91 -4.47 -13.98
N GLU A 64 -3.50 -3.67 -14.97
CA GLU A 64 -2.30 -2.84 -14.89
C GLU A 64 -2.34 -1.81 -13.74
N TRP A 65 -3.50 -1.22 -13.46
CA TRP A 65 -3.65 -0.30 -12.31
C TRP A 65 -3.47 -1.06 -11.01
N ARG A 66 -4.15 -2.21 -10.89
CA ARG A 66 -4.06 -3.06 -9.70
C ARG A 66 -2.63 -3.51 -9.44
N SER A 67 -1.92 -3.91 -10.50
CA SER A 67 -0.51 -4.28 -10.44
C SER A 67 0.38 -3.11 -10.01
N GLN A 68 0.23 -1.94 -10.62
CA GLN A 68 1.03 -0.76 -10.26
C GLN A 68 0.85 -0.39 -8.78
N ILE A 69 -0.40 -0.38 -8.31
CA ILE A 69 -0.74 -0.02 -6.93
C ILE A 69 -0.17 -1.04 -5.93
N SER A 70 -0.32 -2.34 -6.19
CA SER A 70 0.22 -3.35 -5.27
C SER A 70 1.75 -3.34 -5.22
N HIS A 71 2.42 -3.18 -6.38
CA HIS A 71 3.88 -3.14 -6.45
C HIS A 71 4.44 -1.89 -5.77
N GLY A 72 3.88 -0.70 -6.05
CA GLY A 72 4.32 0.54 -5.41
C GLY A 72 4.14 0.52 -3.90
N ALA A 73 3.02 -0.02 -3.42
CA ALA A 73 2.78 -0.16 -1.99
C ALA A 73 3.80 -1.08 -1.29
N LEU A 74 4.09 -2.23 -1.91
CA LEU A 74 5.11 -3.15 -1.40
C LEU A 74 6.52 -2.55 -1.44
N GLN A 75 6.85 -1.77 -2.46
CA GLN A 75 8.15 -1.10 -2.56
C GLN A 75 8.33 -0.08 -1.43
N VAL A 76 7.32 0.77 -1.16
CA VAL A 76 7.34 1.72 -0.04
C VAL A 76 7.56 1.01 1.29
N TYR A 77 6.81 -0.06 1.55
CA TYR A 77 6.96 -0.84 2.78
C TYR A 77 8.36 -1.46 2.91
N ARG A 78 8.90 -2.05 1.84
CA ARG A 78 10.24 -2.67 1.84
C ARG A 78 11.33 -1.64 2.10
N GLN A 79 11.21 -0.44 1.52
CA GLN A 79 12.16 0.64 1.75
C GLN A 79 12.13 1.07 3.23
N TRP A 80 10.93 1.34 3.76
CA TRP A 80 10.75 1.67 5.18
C TRP A 80 11.36 0.61 6.09
N ALA A 81 11.07 -0.67 5.83
CA ALA A 81 11.58 -1.78 6.63
C ALA A 81 13.11 -1.90 6.57
N ALA A 82 13.71 -1.71 5.39
CA ALA A 82 15.16 -1.73 5.23
C ALA A 82 15.84 -0.61 6.02
N ASP A 83 15.25 0.58 6.04
CA ASP A 83 15.80 1.74 6.75
C ASP A 83 15.65 1.59 8.28
N HIS A 84 14.51 1.09 8.76
CA HIS A 84 14.27 0.93 10.20
C HIS A 84 14.99 -0.28 10.80
N LEU A 85 15.23 -1.34 10.03
CA LEU A 85 16.04 -2.47 10.49
C LEU A 85 17.53 -2.09 10.61
N ARG A 86 18.03 -1.22 9.71
CA ARG A 86 19.41 -0.70 9.80
C ARG A 86 19.65 0.16 11.04
N GLU A 87 18.64 0.89 11.51
CA GLU A 87 18.73 1.70 12.73
C GLU A 87 18.80 0.86 14.01
N CYS A 88 18.32 -0.39 13.99
CA CYS A 88 18.37 -1.30 15.14
C CYS A 88 19.69 -2.10 15.25
N ASP A 89 20.50 -2.13 14.19
CA ASP A 89 21.81 -2.79 14.14
C ASP A 89 22.98 -1.84 14.49
N GLN A 90 22.70 -0.58 14.87
CA GLN A 90 23.68 0.41 15.33
C GLN A 90 23.59 0.63 16.85
#